data_AF-S8F2W8-F1
#
_entry.id   AF-S8F2W8-F1
#
_cell.length_a   1.000
_cell.length_b   1.000
_cell.length_c   1.000
_cell.angle_alpha   90.00
_cell.angle_beta   90.00
_cell.angle_gamma   90.00
#
_symmetry.space_group_name_H-M   'P 1'
#
loop_
_entity.id
_entity.type
_entity.pdbx_description
1 polymer ?
#
loop_
_entity_poly.entity_id
_entity_poly.type
_entity_poly.pdbx_seq_one_letter_code
_entity_poly.pdbx_strand_id
1 'polypeptide(L)'
;MQSLCSYPIISTTFRSCDTILTNRTVWAAIPLLLGAQATGLEQVLNQTDDHVDIVMDLSETRISSLDLAILVQSSTLENRDQISTMIHKLADDALDLNRALQVFAAKVGAGFDRIISMNDHLYRVLRSSSASNQNCHIGALPQGIDDCLLRFQYPDIGSSYDRTLMTYETVLHDLLQSSIASLLKATVFDADLVSVLSVIGGERLEIDLAKGQLGSLWNFLGANNHRLSRLARNEHVLNRVGEYSFRALRYLQSVQDSLENMQRQLEELKLVALGGLISEVSSPEVVLEMLARGLERMGSVRISGAERKARLLDGP
;
A
#
# COMPACT_ATOMS: atom_id res chain seq x y z
N MET A 1 36.00 -26.01 8.67
CA MET A 1 36.32 -25.98 10.11
C MET A 1 35.13 -25.38 10.84
N GLN A 2 34.43 -26.15 11.68
CA GLN A 2 33.32 -25.63 12.48
C GLN A 2 33.89 -24.71 13.58
N SER A 3 33.33 -23.51 13.70
CA SER A 3 33.72 -22.53 14.73
C SER A 3 33.42 -23.08 16.12
N LEU A 4 34.32 -22.89 17.07
CA LEU A 4 34.17 -23.31 18.47
C LEU A 4 32.89 -22.77 19.14
N CYS A 5 32.28 -21.71 18.58
CA CYS A 5 31.00 -21.17 19.02
C CYS A 5 29.77 -22.03 18.65
N SER A 6 29.91 -23.12 17.88
CA SER A 6 28.81 -24.05 17.59
C SER A 6 28.51 -25.03 18.71
N TYR A 7 29.32 -25.06 19.77
CA TYR A 7 29.09 -25.91 20.93
C TYR A 7 28.30 -25.16 22.02
N PRO A 8 27.19 -25.72 22.52
CA PRO A 8 26.23 -25.03 23.41
C PRO A 8 26.82 -24.59 24.76
N ILE A 9 27.94 -25.18 25.18
CA ILE A 9 28.63 -24.85 26.44
C ILE A 9 29.52 -23.60 26.28
N ILE A 10 30.00 -23.33 25.05
CA ILE A 10 30.91 -22.21 24.75
C ILE A 10 30.13 -20.95 24.38
N SER A 11 28.93 -21.08 23.80
CA SER A 11 28.08 -19.95 23.44
C SER A 11 27.53 -19.18 24.65
N THR A 12 27.27 -19.86 25.75
CA THR A 12 26.68 -19.25 26.97
C THR A 12 27.70 -18.57 27.88
N THR A 13 28.99 -18.89 27.72
CA THR A 13 30.08 -18.38 28.57
C THR A 13 30.82 -17.20 27.96
N PHE A 14 30.82 -17.07 26.62
CA PHE A 14 31.51 -15.98 25.92
C PHE A 14 30.53 -15.10 25.13
N ARG A 15 30.36 -13.85 25.58
CA ARG A 15 29.54 -12.81 24.93
C ARG A 15 29.90 -12.59 23.45
N SER A 16 31.14 -12.88 23.06
CA SER A 16 31.63 -12.80 21.69
C SER A 16 31.05 -13.86 20.75
N CYS A 17 30.59 -15.01 21.27
CA CYS A 17 29.94 -16.04 20.45
C CYS A 17 28.49 -15.66 20.10
N ASP A 18 27.77 -14.97 20.99
CA ASP A 18 26.44 -14.41 20.68
C ASP A 18 26.53 -13.44 19.49
N THR A 19 27.53 -12.55 19.47
CA THR A 19 27.72 -11.59 18.36
C THR A 19 28.07 -12.24 17.03
N ILE A 20 28.75 -13.40 17.03
CA ILE A 20 29.12 -14.12 15.81
C ILE A 20 27.92 -14.91 15.27
N LEU A 21 27.11 -15.50 16.15
CA LEU A 21 25.90 -16.25 15.79
C LEU A 21 24.79 -15.30 15.28
N THR A 22 24.62 -14.13 15.90
CA THR A 22 23.68 -13.09 15.46
C THR A 22 24.09 -12.48 14.12
N ASN A 23 25.38 -12.20 13.90
CA ASN A 23 25.81 -11.68 12.61
C ASN A 23 25.55 -12.70 11.48
N ARG A 24 25.85 -13.98 11.71
CA ARG A 24 25.66 -15.05 10.72
C ARG A 24 24.18 -15.28 10.36
N THR A 25 23.28 -15.20 11.32
CA THR A 25 21.82 -15.30 11.10
C THR A 25 21.28 -14.05 10.37
N VAL A 26 21.79 -12.86 10.71
CA VAL A 26 21.45 -11.61 10.00
C VAL A 26 21.89 -11.66 8.53
N TRP A 27 23.09 -12.14 8.22
CA TRP A 27 23.55 -12.32 6.82
C TRP A 27 22.63 -13.25 6.01
N ALA A 28 22.06 -14.27 6.63
CA ALA A 28 21.10 -15.17 5.98
C ALA A 28 19.70 -14.55 5.85
N ALA A 29 19.32 -13.63 6.73
CA ALA A 29 18.01 -13.00 6.75
C ALA A 29 17.88 -11.77 5.82
N ILE A 30 18.99 -11.06 5.56
CA ILE A 30 19.00 -9.87 4.68
C ILE A 30 18.44 -10.15 3.28
N PRO A 31 18.85 -11.22 2.56
CA PRO A 31 18.28 -11.53 1.24
C PRO A 31 16.77 -11.79 1.27
N LEU A 32 16.29 -12.45 2.33
CA LEU A 32 14.87 -12.75 2.51
C LEU A 32 14.06 -11.47 2.75
N LEU A 33 14.60 -10.53 3.53
CA LEU A 33 13.97 -9.25 3.83
C LEU A 33 13.76 -8.44 2.56
N LEU A 34 14.80 -8.35 1.75
CA LEU A 34 14.76 -7.62 0.48
C LEU A 34 13.85 -8.29 -0.55
N GLY A 35 13.86 -9.62 -0.61
CA GLY A 35 12.97 -10.37 -1.48
C GLY A 35 11.50 -10.13 -1.14
N ALA A 36 11.15 -10.21 0.14
CA ALA A 36 9.80 -9.94 0.65
C ALA A 36 9.38 -8.49 0.38
N GLN A 37 10.26 -7.53 0.70
CA GLN A 37 10.00 -6.12 0.45
C GLN A 37 9.82 -5.83 -1.04
N ALA A 38 10.78 -6.18 -1.90
CA ALA A 38 10.70 -5.87 -3.33
C ALA A 38 9.45 -6.46 -3.98
N THR A 39 9.10 -7.71 -3.65
CA THR A 39 7.92 -8.38 -4.21
C THR A 39 6.63 -7.75 -3.69
N GLY A 40 6.54 -7.46 -2.40
CA GLY A 40 5.37 -6.83 -1.81
C GLY A 40 5.14 -5.40 -2.29
N LEU A 41 6.22 -4.59 -2.37
CA LEU A 41 6.16 -3.23 -2.91
C LEU A 41 5.66 -3.23 -4.36
N GLU A 42 6.14 -4.17 -5.18
CA GLU A 42 5.70 -4.31 -6.57
C GLU A 42 4.22 -4.71 -6.67
N GLN A 43 3.75 -5.63 -5.83
CA GLN A 43 2.33 -6.01 -5.80
C GLN A 43 1.43 -4.83 -5.47
N VAL A 44 1.76 -4.07 -4.42
CA VAL A 44 0.98 -2.89 -4.01
C VAL A 44 1.02 -1.81 -5.09
N LEU A 45 2.18 -1.55 -5.71
CA LEU A 45 2.28 -0.53 -6.77
C LEU A 45 1.53 -0.92 -8.05
N ASN A 46 1.60 -2.19 -8.47
CA ASN A 46 0.86 -2.66 -9.64
C ASN A 46 -0.66 -2.52 -9.46
N GLN A 47 -1.15 -2.58 -8.22
CA GLN A 47 -2.56 -2.32 -7.92
C GLN A 47 -2.87 -0.81 -7.86
N THR A 48 -1.87 0.04 -7.61
CA THR A 48 -2.02 1.49 -7.44
C THR A 48 -2.12 2.26 -8.76
N ASP A 49 -1.90 1.60 -9.91
CA ASP A 49 -2.07 2.22 -11.24
C ASP A 49 -3.52 2.75 -11.44
N ASP A 50 -4.52 2.11 -10.84
CA ASP A 50 -5.93 2.53 -10.92
C ASP A 50 -6.27 3.72 -9.99
N HIS A 51 -5.39 4.11 -9.06
CA HIS A 51 -5.75 5.07 -8.01
C HIS A 51 -6.10 6.47 -8.55
N VAL A 52 -5.35 6.97 -9.53
CA VAL A 52 -5.57 8.31 -10.11
C VAL A 52 -6.92 8.35 -10.84
N ASP A 53 -7.21 7.30 -11.60
CA ASP A 53 -8.48 7.16 -12.32
C ASP A 53 -9.65 7.07 -11.34
N ILE A 54 -9.51 6.26 -10.27
CA ILE A 54 -10.53 6.17 -9.21
C ILE A 54 -10.77 7.53 -8.53
N VAL A 55 -9.71 8.30 -8.25
CA VAL A 55 -9.83 9.64 -7.64
C VAL A 55 -10.55 10.62 -8.57
N MET A 56 -10.25 10.57 -9.86
CA MET A 56 -10.92 11.39 -10.88
C MET A 56 -12.39 11.00 -11.01
N ASP A 57 -12.67 9.70 -11.10
CA ASP A 57 -13.99 9.11 -11.18
C ASP A 57 -14.87 9.47 -9.96
N LEU A 58 -14.30 9.44 -8.76
CA LEU A 58 -14.99 9.89 -7.54
C LEU A 58 -15.24 11.40 -7.52
N SER A 59 -14.37 12.18 -8.17
CA SER A 59 -14.59 13.63 -8.33
C SER A 59 -15.73 13.91 -9.31
N GLU A 60 -15.78 13.19 -10.44
CA GLU A 60 -16.90 13.24 -11.39
C GLU A 60 -18.21 12.82 -10.73
N THR A 61 -18.17 11.73 -9.95
CA THR A 61 -19.30 11.25 -9.14
C THR A 61 -19.84 12.34 -8.23
N ARG A 62 -18.97 12.97 -7.45
CA ARG A 62 -19.36 14.03 -6.52
C ARG A 62 -20.07 15.17 -7.24
N ILE A 63 -19.49 15.66 -8.33
CA ILE A 63 -20.08 16.78 -9.10
C ILE A 63 -21.45 16.36 -9.66
N SER A 64 -21.52 15.17 -10.25
CA SER A 64 -22.75 14.64 -10.84
C SER A 64 -23.84 14.40 -9.80
N SER A 65 -23.49 13.94 -8.60
CA SER A 65 -24.41 13.78 -7.47
C SER A 65 -24.94 15.12 -6.99
N LEU A 66 -24.09 16.14 -6.85
CA LEU A 66 -24.54 17.50 -6.47
C LEU A 66 -25.52 18.07 -7.49
N ASP A 67 -25.22 17.95 -8.78
CA ASP A 67 -26.13 18.38 -9.86
C ASP A 67 -27.46 17.61 -9.82
N LEU A 68 -27.41 16.30 -9.61
CA LEU A 68 -28.60 15.47 -9.48
C LEU A 68 -29.45 15.89 -8.27
N ALA A 69 -28.83 16.19 -7.14
CA ALA A 69 -29.55 16.61 -5.94
C ALA A 69 -30.30 17.93 -6.12
N ILE A 70 -29.71 18.90 -6.83
CA ILE A 70 -30.35 20.16 -7.22
C ILE A 70 -31.55 19.89 -8.14
N LEU A 71 -31.37 19.01 -9.12
CA LEU A 71 -32.45 18.64 -10.04
C LEU A 71 -33.62 17.97 -9.32
N VAL A 72 -33.34 17.02 -8.42
CA VAL A 72 -34.34 16.34 -7.60
C VAL A 72 -35.08 17.35 -6.72
N GLN A 73 -34.39 18.30 -6.10
CA GLN A 73 -35.03 19.31 -5.24
C GLN A 73 -36.00 20.21 -6.02
N SER A 74 -35.70 20.50 -7.29
CA SER A 74 -36.58 21.26 -8.18
C SER A 74 -37.70 20.44 -8.84
N SER A 75 -37.79 19.14 -8.54
CA SER A 75 -38.72 18.22 -9.19
C SER A 75 -40.11 18.17 -8.52
N THR A 76 -41.04 17.47 -9.17
CA THR A 76 -42.38 17.18 -8.67
C THR A 76 -42.48 15.83 -7.96
N LEU A 77 -41.34 15.25 -7.55
CA LEU A 77 -41.29 14.01 -6.77
C LEU A 77 -41.89 14.23 -5.37
N GLU A 78 -42.55 13.21 -4.84
CA GLU A 78 -43.24 13.27 -3.54
C GLU A 78 -42.21 13.32 -2.42
N ASN A 79 -41.14 12.53 -2.53
CA ASN A 79 -40.06 12.44 -1.55
C ASN A 79 -38.83 13.27 -1.96
N ARG A 80 -39.00 14.34 -2.74
CA ARG A 80 -37.90 15.12 -3.30
C ARG A 80 -36.88 15.63 -2.28
N ASP A 81 -37.33 16.05 -1.10
CA ASP A 81 -36.45 16.61 -0.07
C ASP A 81 -35.61 15.51 0.59
N GLN A 82 -36.21 14.33 0.83
CA GLN A 82 -35.51 13.16 1.34
C GLN A 82 -34.47 12.66 0.33
N ILE A 83 -34.86 12.50 -0.94
CA ILE A 83 -33.97 12.01 -2.00
C ILE A 83 -32.83 13.00 -2.26
N SER A 84 -33.12 14.29 -2.31
CA SER A 84 -32.09 15.33 -2.45
C SER A 84 -31.09 15.30 -1.28
N THR A 85 -31.57 15.09 -0.06
CA THR A 85 -30.71 14.97 1.14
C THR A 85 -29.81 13.73 1.07
N MET A 86 -30.33 12.58 0.66
CA MET A 86 -29.53 11.35 0.52
C MET A 86 -28.48 11.47 -0.59
N ILE A 87 -28.80 12.14 -1.70
CA ILE A 87 -27.83 12.37 -2.78
C ILE A 87 -26.73 13.38 -2.35
N HIS A 88 -27.06 14.39 -1.56
CA HIS A 88 -26.04 15.27 -0.95
C HIS A 88 -25.09 14.47 -0.05
N LYS A 89 -25.63 13.61 0.80
CA LYS A 89 -24.83 12.73 1.66
C LYS A 89 -23.91 11.82 0.84
N LEU A 90 -24.41 11.23 -0.25
CA LEU A 90 -23.61 10.45 -1.18
C LEU A 90 -22.46 11.26 -1.81
N ALA A 91 -22.69 12.54 -2.14
CA ALA A 91 -21.65 13.42 -2.66
C ALA A 91 -20.57 13.74 -1.60
N ASP A 92 -20.97 13.88 -0.33
CA ASP A 92 -20.05 14.06 0.80
C ASP A 92 -19.23 12.78 1.06
N ASP A 93 -19.86 11.61 1.00
CA ASP A 93 -19.18 10.32 1.14
C ASP A 93 -18.16 10.08 0.01
N ALA A 94 -18.50 10.46 -1.23
CA ALA A 94 -17.58 10.43 -2.37
C ALA A 94 -16.36 11.34 -2.13
N LEU A 95 -16.56 12.53 -1.56
CA LEU A 95 -15.48 13.45 -1.19
C LEU A 95 -14.58 12.85 -0.11
N ASP A 96 -15.18 12.24 0.91
CA ASP A 96 -14.46 11.66 2.04
C ASP A 96 -13.66 10.42 1.65
N LEU A 97 -14.19 9.59 0.76
CA LEU A 97 -13.47 8.47 0.15
C LEU A 97 -12.31 8.97 -0.70
N ASN A 98 -12.55 9.96 -1.57
CA ASN A 98 -11.51 10.54 -2.42
C ASN A 98 -10.33 11.07 -1.58
N ARG A 99 -10.61 11.86 -0.53
CA ARG A 99 -9.59 12.35 0.40
C ARG A 99 -8.83 11.22 1.09
N ALA A 100 -9.53 10.16 1.51
CA ALA A 100 -8.90 9.01 2.16
C ALA A 100 -7.97 8.26 1.21
N LEU A 101 -8.39 8.05 -0.04
CA LEU A 101 -7.56 7.43 -1.07
C LEU A 101 -6.31 8.25 -1.37
N GLN A 102 -6.42 9.58 -1.46
CA GLN A 102 -5.25 10.45 -1.67
C GLN A 102 -4.25 10.38 -0.51
N VAL A 103 -4.76 10.42 0.73
CA VAL A 103 -3.92 10.27 1.93
C VAL A 103 -3.26 8.89 1.96
N PHE A 104 -4.01 7.85 1.61
CA PHE A 104 -3.50 6.49 1.52
C PHE A 104 -2.37 6.38 0.49
N ALA A 105 -2.55 6.86 -0.73
CA ALA A 105 -1.54 6.83 -1.77
C ALA A 105 -0.28 7.64 -1.38
N ALA A 106 -0.45 8.79 -0.71
CA ALA A 106 0.66 9.56 -0.17
C ALA A 106 1.46 8.76 0.88
N LYS A 107 0.76 8.02 1.77
CA LYS A 107 1.40 7.14 2.75
C LYS A 107 2.12 5.97 2.10
N VAL A 108 1.54 5.33 1.07
CA VAL A 108 2.21 4.27 0.29
C VAL A 108 3.53 4.78 -0.27
N GLY A 109 3.50 5.93 -0.94
CA GLY A 109 4.71 6.57 -1.48
C GLY A 109 5.76 6.87 -0.40
N ALA A 110 5.37 7.55 0.67
CA ALA A 110 6.28 7.90 1.77
C ALA A 110 6.83 6.68 2.51
N GLY A 111 6.01 5.64 2.71
CA GLY A 111 6.41 4.39 3.33
C GLY A 111 7.46 3.67 2.48
N PHE A 112 7.29 3.64 1.16
CA PHE A 112 8.24 3.02 0.24
C PHE A 112 9.57 3.76 0.22
N ASP A 113 9.53 5.09 0.17
CA ASP A 113 10.73 5.93 0.22
C ASP A 113 11.49 5.69 1.54
N ARG A 114 10.78 5.49 2.66
CA ARG A 114 11.37 5.16 3.97
C ARG A 114 12.01 3.76 3.99
N ILE A 115 11.38 2.75 3.38
CA ILE A 115 11.94 1.38 3.26
C ILE A 115 13.20 1.40 2.41
N ILE A 116 13.16 2.04 1.24
CA ILE A 116 14.30 2.15 0.32
C ILE A 116 15.47 2.87 1.01
N SER A 117 15.20 3.99 1.68
CA SER A 117 16.23 4.75 2.41
C SER A 117 16.88 3.93 3.51
N MET A 118 16.10 3.13 4.25
CA MET A 118 16.64 2.30 5.33
C MET A 118 17.46 1.11 4.79
N ASN A 119 17.02 0.51 3.67
CA ASN A 119 17.79 -0.53 2.98
C ASN A 119 19.10 0.00 2.39
N ASP A 120 19.11 1.22 1.85
CA ASP A 120 20.33 1.87 1.37
C ASP A 120 21.29 2.19 2.54
N HIS A 121 20.76 2.62 3.69
CA HIS A 121 21.57 2.73 4.90
C HIS A 121 22.18 1.38 5.30
N LEU A 122 21.38 0.31 5.34
CA LEU A 122 21.85 -1.04 5.63
C LEU A 122 22.95 -1.49 4.66
N TYR A 123 22.78 -1.23 3.36
CA TYR A 123 23.79 -1.51 2.34
C TYR A 123 25.11 -0.82 2.62
N ARG A 124 25.10 0.47 2.97
CA ARG A 124 26.31 1.22 3.30
C ARG A 124 27.02 0.66 4.54
N VAL A 125 26.27 0.31 5.58
CA VAL A 125 26.81 -0.32 6.80
C VAL A 125 27.48 -1.66 6.46
N LEU A 126 26.81 -2.53 5.71
CA LEU A 126 27.36 -3.82 5.29
C LEU A 126 28.61 -3.66 4.43
N ARG A 127 28.59 -2.74 3.45
CA ARG A 127 29.74 -2.46 2.57
C ARG A 127 30.94 -1.95 3.37
N SER A 128 30.73 -1.07 4.35
CA SER A 128 31.79 -0.57 5.23
C SER A 128 32.39 -1.69 6.10
N SER A 129 31.56 -2.63 6.56
CA SER A 129 32.02 -3.79 7.34
C SER A 129 32.85 -4.75 6.50
N SER A 130 32.49 -4.99 5.24
CA SER A 130 33.24 -5.89 4.36
C SER A 130 34.57 -5.31 3.89
N ALA A 131 34.67 -3.98 3.77
CA ALA A 131 35.91 -3.30 3.38
C ALA A 131 36.97 -3.24 4.50
N SER A 132 36.57 -3.35 5.77
CA SER A 132 37.48 -3.29 6.93
C SER A 132 38.37 -4.52 7.12
N ASN A 133 38.27 -5.54 6.25
CA ASN A 133 39.08 -6.76 6.31
C ASN A 133 40.44 -6.66 5.58
N GLN A 134 40.83 -5.48 5.09
CA GLN A 134 42.12 -5.30 4.42
C GLN A 134 43.16 -4.66 5.37
N ASN A 135 44.20 -5.47 5.64
CA ASN A 135 45.54 -5.09 6.14
C ASN A 135 45.76 -5.12 7.66
N CYS A 136 45.60 -6.29 8.29
CA CYS A 136 46.47 -6.63 9.43
C CYS A 136 47.52 -7.64 8.97
N HIS A 137 48.70 -7.13 8.57
CA HIS A 137 49.85 -7.98 8.31
C HIS A 137 50.44 -8.40 9.67
N ILE A 138 50.37 -9.69 9.97
CA ILE A 138 51.08 -10.29 11.10
C ILE A 138 52.58 -10.22 10.78
N GLY A 139 53.22 -9.14 11.21
CA GLY A 139 54.68 -9.05 11.22
C GLY A 139 55.23 -9.97 12.29
N ALA A 140 56.01 -10.98 11.88
CA ALA A 140 56.65 -11.92 12.79
C ALA A 140 57.77 -11.23 13.60
N LEU A 141 57.46 -10.66 14.76
CA LEU A 141 58.46 -10.32 15.79
C LEU A 141 57.94 -10.60 17.20
N PRO A 142 58.79 -11.08 18.12
CA PRO A 142 58.38 -11.52 19.45
C PRO A 142 58.39 -10.34 20.43
N GLN A 143 57.36 -10.25 21.26
CA GLN A 143 57.28 -9.38 22.44
C GLN A 143 57.07 -7.88 22.15
N GLY A 144 55.83 -7.53 21.83
CA GLY A 144 55.29 -6.18 21.93
C GLY A 144 53.78 -6.29 21.73
N ILE A 145 53.00 -5.79 22.67
CA ILE A 145 51.54 -5.90 22.74
C ILE A 145 50.94 -5.58 21.36
N ASP A 146 50.32 -6.58 20.72
CA ASP A 146 49.68 -6.46 19.40
C ASP A 146 48.58 -5.39 19.45
N ASP A 147 48.87 -4.21 18.92
CA ASP A 147 47.94 -3.08 18.78
C ASP A 147 46.80 -3.39 17.77
N CYS A 148 46.81 -4.57 17.14
CA CYS A 148 45.70 -5.06 16.31
C CYS A 148 44.53 -5.62 17.14
N LEU A 149 44.69 -5.79 18.46
CA LEU A 149 43.64 -6.34 19.34
C LEU A 149 42.53 -5.34 19.74
N LEU A 150 42.63 -4.05 19.42
CA LEU A 150 41.80 -3.03 20.07
C LEU A 150 40.86 -2.19 19.20
N ARG A 151 40.72 -2.41 17.89
CA ARG A 151 39.68 -1.70 17.10
C ARG A 151 39.03 -2.52 15.98
N PHE A 152 38.62 -3.76 16.28
CA PHE A 152 37.48 -4.33 15.57
C PHE A 152 36.19 -3.68 16.09
N GLN A 153 35.99 -2.40 15.77
CA GLN A 153 34.65 -1.81 15.85
C GLN A 153 33.89 -2.36 14.64
N TYR A 154 33.46 -3.63 14.74
CA TYR A 154 32.50 -4.17 13.79
C TYR A 154 31.32 -3.19 13.76
N PRO A 155 30.93 -2.66 12.59
CA PRO A 155 29.66 -1.98 12.47
C PRO A 155 28.61 -2.91 13.05
N ASP A 156 27.73 -2.40 13.91
CA ASP A 156 26.68 -3.20 14.54
C ASP A 156 25.61 -3.53 13.47
N ILE A 157 25.93 -4.50 12.62
CA ILE A 157 25.10 -5.02 11.53
C ILE A 157 23.75 -5.48 12.09
N GLY A 158 23.76 -6.08 13.28
CA GLY A 158 22.55 -6.48 14.01
C GLY A 158 21.63 -5.28 14.25
N SER A 159 22.14 -4.21 14.87
CA SER A 159 21.33 -3.01 15.13
C SER A 159 20.81 -2.33 13.85
N SER A 160 21.60 -2.34 12.77
CA SER A 160 21.17 -1.76 11.48
C SER A 160 20.09 -2.62 10.82
N TYR A 161 20.21 -3.94 10.91
CA TYR A 161 19.19 -4.87 10.44
C TYR A 161 17.89 -4.74 11.26
N ASP A 162 17.99 -4.73 12.59
CA ASP A 162 16.85 -4.57 13.49
C ASP A 162 16.12 -3.25 13.23
N ARG A 163 16.85 -2.15 13.02
CA ARG A 163 16.26 -0.86 12.65
C ARG A 163 15.55 -0.91 11.29
N THR A 164 16.09 -1.65 10.33
CA THR A 164 15.48 -1.85 9.02
C THR A 164 14.17 -2.64 9.15
N LEU A 165 14.20 -3.70 9.94
CA LEU A 165 13.04 -4.54 10.22
C LEU A 165 11.93 -3.79 10.94
N MET A 166 12.26 -3.05 12.01
CA MET A 166 11.31 -2.20 12.74
C MET A 166 10.71 -1.11 11.86
N THR A 167 11.51 -0.53 10.95
CA THR A 167 11.02 0.47 10.01
C THR A 167 10.02 -0.15 9.04
N TYR A 168 10.32 -1.32 8.50
CA TYR A 168 9.43 -2.05 7.62
C TYR A 168 8.11 -2.41 8.32
N GLU A 169 8.17 -2.91 9.56
CA GLU A 169 7.01 -3.19 10.40
C GLU A 169 6.15 -1.95 10.65
N THR A 170 6.77 -0.84 11.04
CA THR A 170 6.07 0.43 11.30
C THR A 170 5.35 0.91 10.04
N VAL A 171 6.04 0.88 8.90
CA VAL A 171 5.45 1.27 7.62
C VAL A 171 4.26 0.37 7.27
N LEU A 172 4.40 -0.96 7.38
CA LEU A 172 3.29 -1.88 7.09
C LEU A 172 2.09 -1.64 8.00
N HIS A 173 2.31 -1.42 9.29
CA HIS A 173 1.24 -1.14 10.24
C HIS A 173 0.48 0.16 9.87
N ASP A 174 1.21 1.23 9.58
CA ASP A 174 0.64 2.52 9.17
C ASP A 174 -0.16 2.41 7.86
N LEU A 175 0.33 1.62 6.90
CA LEU A 175 -0.34 1.37 5.63
C LEU A 175 -1.61 0.54 5.80
N LEU A 176 -1.56 -0.54 6.60
CA LEU A 176 -2.72 -1.37 6.91
C LEU A 176 -3.83 -0.56 7.58
N GLN A 177 -3.49 0.22 8.61
CA GLN A 177 -4.46 1.08 9.29
C GLN A 177 -5.09 2.08 8.33
N SER A 178 -4.27 2.67 7.45
CA SER A 178 -4.77 3.63 6.46
C SER A 178 -5.63 2.96 5.38
N SER A 179 -5.31 1.73 4.97
CA SER A 179 -6.10 0.94 4.03
C SER A 179 -7.47 0.61 4.60
N ILE A 180 -7.52 0.15 5.86
CA ILE A 180 -8.77 -0.15 6.59
C ILE A 180 -9.66 1.09 6.68
N ALA A 181 -9.08 2.26 7.00
CA ALA A 181 -9.84 3.50 7.08
C ALA A 181 -10.44 3.91 5.71
N SER A 182 -9.69 3.73 4.63
CA SER A 182 -10.18 3.97 3.26
C SER A 182 -11.24 2.96 2.86
N LEU A 183 -11.07 1.68 3.19
CA LEU A 183 -12.05 0.63 2.90
C LEU A 183 -13.37 0.89 3.63
N LEU A 184 -13.32 1.29 4.89
CA LEU A 184 -14.53 1.65 5.63
C LEU A 184 -15.31 2.76 4.91
N LYS A 185 -14.63 3.82 4.46
CA LYS A 185 -15.26 4.90 3.70
C LYS A 185 -15.83 4.43 2.37
N ALA A 186 -15.15 3.51 1.68
CA ALA A 186 -15.66 2.91 0.45
C ALA A 186 -16.93 2.09 0.71
N THR A 187 -16.98 1.32 1.79
CA THR A 187 -18.18 0.54 2.15
C THR A 187 -19.36 1.43 2.57
N VAL A 188 -19.10 2.56 3.26
CA VAL A 188 -20.14 3.55 3.59
C VAL A 188 -20.70 4.17 2.32
N PHE A 189 -19.82 4.64 1.43
CA PHE A 189 -20.20 5.20 0.14
C PHE A 189 -21.05 4.22 -0.70
N ASP A 190 -20.66 2.95 -0.76
CA ASP A 190 -21.40 1.91 -1.46
C ASP A 190 -22.78 1.64 -0.85
N ALA A 191 -22.86 1.55 0.48
CA ALA A 191 -24.12 1.34 1.19
C ALA A 191 -25.10 2.51 0.99
N ASP A 192 -24.60 3.75 1.03
CA ASP A 192 -25.38 4.95 0.77
C ASP A 192 -25.85 5.03 -0.69
N LEU A 193 -25.02 4.60 -1.65
CA LEU A 193 -25.41 4.48 -3.05
C LEU A 193 -26.57 3.49 -3.22
N VAL A 194 -26.47 2.30 -2.61
CA VAL A 194 -27.55 1.29 -2.64
C VAL A 194 -28.83 1.84 -2.01
N SER A 195 -28.71 2.59 -0.90
CA SER A 195 -29.86 3.25 -0.25
C SER A 195 -30.55 4.26 -1.17
N VAL A 196 -29.77 5.13 -1.84
CA VAL A 196 -30.30 6.11 -2.81
C VAL A 196 -31.02 5.40 -3.96
N LEU A 197 -30.41 4.37 -4.54
CA LEU A 197 -31.00 3.59 -5.64
C LEU A 197 -32.30 2.89 -5.22
N SER A 198 -32.36 2.36 -3.99
CA SER A 198 -33.55 1.70 -3.46
C SER A 198 -34.73 2.67 -3.29
N VAL A 199 -34.49 3.88 -2.76
CA VAL A 199 -35.58 4.86 -2.57
C VAL A 199 -36.07 5.40 -3.90
N ILE A 200 -35.16 5.73 -4.83
CA ILE A 200 -35.53 6.18 -6.19
C ILE A 200 -36.30 5.08 -6.93
N GLY A 201 -35.89 3.81 -6.80
CA GLY A 201 -36.57 2.66 -7.40
C GLY A 201 -37.98 2.45 -6.84
N GLY A 202 -38.16 2.59 -5.53
CA GLY A 202 -39.47 2.51 -4.87
C GLY A 202 -40.44 3.60 -5.34
N GLU A 203 -39.98 4.86 -5.41
CA GLU A 203 -40.81 5.97 -5.87
C GLU A 203 -41.21 5.81 -7.35
N ARG A 204 -40.33 5.28 -8.20
CA ARG A 204 -40.64 4.98 -9.61
C ARG A 204 -41.76 3.95 -9.73
N LEU A 205 -41.74 2.90 -8.90
CA LEU A 205 -42.78 1.87 -8.87
C LEU A 205 -44.13 2.41 -8.38
N GLU A 206 -44.13 3.26 -7.34
CA GLU A 206 -45.36 3.92 -6.85
C GLU A 206 -45.94 4.88 -7.89
N ILE A 207 -45.11 5.66 -8.59
CA ILE A 207 -45.54 6.55 -9.67
C ILE A 207 -46.13 5.74 -10.85
N ASP A 208 -45.49 4.63 -11.24
CA ASP A 208 -45.97 3.76 -12.34
C ASP A 208 -47.28 3.05 -11.98
N LEU A 209 -47.47 2.66 -10.71
CA LEU A 209 -48.70 2.05 -10.20
C LEU A 209 -49.84 3.06 -10.01
N ALA A 210 -49.53 4.28 -9.54
CA ALA A 210 -50.51 5.35 -9.37
C ALA A 210 -51.01 5.92 -10.71
N LYS A 211 -50.21 5.82 -11.77
CA LYS A 211 -50.53 6.30 -13.13
C LYS A 211 -50.87 5.14 -14.07
N GLY A 212 -51.90 4.35 -13.75
CA GLY A 212 -52.40 3.19 -14.52
C GLY A 212 -52.84 3.42 -15.98
N GLN A 213 -52.12 4.22 -16.77
CA GLN A 213 -52.28 4.45 -18.20
C GLN A 213 -50.89 4.61 -18.84
N LEU A 214 -50.27 3.48 -19.15
CA LEU A 214 -48.96 3.39 -19.81
C LEU A 214 -48.91 4.07 -21.20
N GLY A 215 -50.06 4.42 -21.79
CA GLY A 215 -50.15 5.09 -23.10
C GLY A 215 -50.24 6.63 -23.05
N SER A 216 -50.71 7.23 -21.94
CA SER A 216 -50.89 8.69 -21.85
C SER A 216 -49.67 9.39 -21.25
N LEU A 217 -48.83 8.68 -20.47
CA LEU A 217 -47.57 9.22 -19.94
C LEU A 217 -46.51 9.45 -21.02
N TRP A 218 -46.47 8.60 -22.05
CA TRP A 218 -45.58 8.79 -23.20
C TRP A 218 -45.89 10.06 -23.99
N ASN A 219 -47.15 10.51 -24.02
CA ASN A 219 -47.55 11.75 -24.69
C ASN A 219 -47.33 13.01 -23.84
N PHE A 220 -47.34 12.90 -22.50
CA PHE A 220 -47.00 14.01 -21.61
C PHE A 220 -45.47 14.17 -21.44
N LEU A 221 -44.73 13.06 -21.46
CA LEU A 221 -43.25 13.04 -21.52
C LEU A 221 -42.72 13.32 -22.94
N GLY A 222 -43.56 13.17 -23.97
CA GLY A 222 -43.25 13.44 -25.38
C GLY A 222 -43.16 14.91 -25.79
N ALA A 223 -43.39 15.87 -24.88
CA ALA A 223 -43.31 17.30 -25.19
C ALA A 223 -41.96 17.97 -24.80
N ASN A 224 -41.00 17.22 -24.25
CA ASN A 224 -39.70 17.79 -23.84
C ASN A 224 -38.54 16.81 -24.00
N ASN A 225 -38.23 16.43 -25.26
CA ASN A 225 -37.11 15.54 -25.61
C ASN A 225 -35.75 15.95 -25.01
N HIS A 226 -35.56 17.23 -24.67
CA HIS A 226 -34.34 17.70 -23.99
C HIS A 226 -34.26 17.31 -22.51
N ARG A 227 -35.40 17.13 -21.82
CA ARG A 227 -35.44 16.71 -20.40
C ARG A 227 -35.34 15.20 -20.24
N LEU A 228 -35.90 14.41 -21.17
CA LEU A 228 -35.70 12.96 -21.23
C LEU A 228 -34.23 12.60 -21.51
N SER A 229 -33.53 13.35 -22.36
CA SER A 229 -32.07 13.22 -22.54
C SER A 229 -31.26 13.57 -21.29
N ARG A 230 -31.77 14.44 -20.39
CA ARG A 230 -31.14 14.72 -19.08
C ARG A 230 -31.44 13.63 -18.06
N LEU A 231 -32.64 13.06 -18.06
CA LEU A 231 -33.00 11.92 -17.19
C LEU A 231 -32.29 10.61 -17.59
N ALA A 232 -32.16 10.32 -18.88
CA ALA A 232 -31.32 9.22 -19.38
C ALA A 232 -29.82 9.46 -19.10
N ARG A 233 -29.37 10.72 -19.08
CA ARG A 233 -28.04 11.08 -18.55
C ARG A 233 -27.92 10.83 -17.05
N ASN A 234 -28.98 11.03 -16.26
CA ASN A 234 -28.96 10.78 -14.82
C ASN A 234 -28.93 9.28 -14.48
N GLU A 235 -29.60 8.43 -15.27
CA GLU A 235 -29.46 6.97 -15.17
C GLU A 235 -28.03 6.52 -15.50
N HIS A 236 -27.43 7.11 -16.55
CA HIS A 236 -26.03 6.88 -16.90
C HIS A 236 -25.06 7.34 -15.81
N VAL A 237 -25.35 8.46 -15.13
CA VAL A 237 -24.60 8.94 -13.97
C VAL A 237 -24.67 7.92 -12.84
N LEU A 238 -25.86 7.46 -12.44
CA LEU A 238 -25.99 6.50 -11.33
C LEU A 238 -25.31 5.15 -11.64
N ASN A 239 -25.39 4.66 -12.88
CA ASN A 239 -24.66 3.47 -13.30
C ASN A 239 -23.13 3.67 -13.22
N ARG A 240 -22.62 4.80 -13.69
CA ARG A 240 -21.20 5.16 -13.56
C ARG A 240 -20.76 5.22 -12.10
N VAL A 241 -21.57 5.83 -11.23
CA VAL A 241 -21.30 5.91 -9.79
C VAL A 241 -21.18 4.51 -9.18
N GLY A 242 -22.03 3.55 -9.58
CA GLY A 242 -21.91 2.15 -9.19
C GLY A 242 -20.61 1.49 -9.68
N GLU A 243 -20.24 1.72 -10.93
CA GLU A 243 -18.97 1.22 -11.48
C GLU A 243 -17.75 1.79 -10.75
N TYR A 244 -17.79 3.06 -10.36
CA TYR A 244 -16.73 3.72 -9.62
C TYR A 244 -16.62 3.20 -8.18
N SER A 245 -17.75 3.02 -7.50
CA SER A 245 -17.81 2.39 -6.17
C SER A 245 -17.17 0.99 -6.19
N PHE A 246 -17.59 0.16 -7.15
CA PHE A 246 -17.07 -1.20 -7.30
C PHE A 246 -15.56 -1.22 -7.57
N ARG A 247 -15.06 -0.34 -8.44
CA ARG A 247 -13.63 -0.22 -8.71
C ARG A 247 -12.84 0.21 -7.48
N ALA A 248 -13.32 1.21 -6.73
CA ALA A 248 -12.67 1.68 -5.51
C ALA A 248 -12.60 0.57 -4.44
N LEU A 249 -13.68 -0.17 -4.24
CA LEU A 249 -13.73 -1.31 -3.32
C LEU A 249 -12.76 -2.41 -3.72
N ARG A 250 -12.78 -2.83 -4.99
CA ARG A 250 -11.89 -3.86 -5.51
C ARG A 250 -10.42 -3.48 -5.36
N TYR A 251 -10.08 -2.23 -5.68
CA TYR A 251 -8.74 -1.68 -5.51
C TYR A 251 -8.30 -1.78 -4.04
N LEU A 252 -9.10 -1.26 -3.11
CA LEU A 252 -8.77 -1.22 -1.68
C LEU A 252 -8.66 -2.62 -1.06
N GLN A 253 -9.53 -3.54 -1.44
CA GLN A 253 -9.45 -4.95 -1.02
C GLN A 253 -8.17 -5.61 -1.53
N SER A 254 -7.85 -5.43 -2.81
CA SER A 254 -6.64 -6.00 -3.40
C SER A 254 -5.37 -5.49 -2.71
N VAL A 255 -5.30 -4.20 -2.40
CA VAL A 255 -4.17 -3.61 -1.69
C VAL A 255 -4.10 -4.10 -0.25
N GLN A 256 -5.24 -4.22 0.43
CA GLN A 256 -5.28 -4.79 1.78
C GLN A 256 -4.75 -6.22 1.80
N ASP A 257 -5.19 -7.08 0.88
CA ASP A 257 -4.73 -8.47 0.77
C ASP A 257 -3.21 -8.54 0.57
N SER A 258 -2.66 -7.66 -0.26
CA SER A 258 -1.22 -7.55 -0.49
C SER A 258 -0.46 -7.08 0.75
N LEU A 259 -0.97 -6.08 1.49
CA LEU A 259 -0.36 -5.61 2.74
C LEU A 259 -0.40 -6.68 3.84
N GLU A 260 -1.51 -7.42 3.97
CA GLU A 260 -1.62 -8.53 4.91
C GLU A 260 -0.66 -9.67 4.55
N ASN A 261 -0.48 -9.94 3.26
CA ASN A 261 0.50 -10.90 2.79
C ASN A 261 1.94 -10.48 3.15
N MET A 262 2.28 -9.19 2.98
CA MET A 262 3.56 -8.64 3.41
C MET A 262 3.77 -8.75 4.93
N GLN A 263 2.72 -8.56 5.72
CA GLN A 263 2.78 -8.74 7.17
C GLN A 263 3.06 -10.20 7.56
N ARG A 264 2.41 -11.17 6.92
CA ARG A 264 2.69 -12.60 7.15
C ARG A 264 4.14 -12.95 6.82
N GLN A 265 4.66 -12.45 5.69
CA GLN A 265 6.07 -12.65 5.31
C GLN A 265 7.04 -12.01 6.31
N LEU A 266 6.67 -10.86 6.89
CA LEU A 266 7.46 -10.23 7.95
C LEU A 266 7.52 -11.10 9.22
N GLU A 267 6.42 -11.73 9.62
CA GLU A 267 6.39 -12.64 10.77
C GLU A 267 7.28 -13.86 10.55
N GLU A 268 7.23 -14.48 9.35
CA GLU A 268 8.12 -15.56 8.97
C GLU A 268 9.59 -15.14 9.02
N LEU A 269 9.90 -13.95 8.50
CA LEU A 269 11.25 -13.41 8.50
C LEU A 269 11.81 -13.17 9.90
N LYS A 270 10.96 -12.70 10.83
CA LYS A 270 11.34 -12.56 12.25
C LYS A 270 11.75 -13.90 12.84
N LEU A 271 11.06 -14.99 12.49
CA LEU A 271 11.42 -16.34 12.95
C LEU A 271 12.77 -16.80 12.39
N VAL A 272 13.07 -16.49 11.13
CA VAL A 272 14.39 -16.77 10.52
C VAL A 272 15.50 -15.97 11.20
N ALA A 273 15.29 -14.69 11.44
CA ALA A 273 16.27 -13.80 12.07
C ALA A 273 16.59 -14.22 13.52
N LEU A 274 15.60 -14.76 14.25
CA LEU A 274 15.77 -15.32 15.59
C LEU A 274 16.43 -16.71 15.59
N GLY A 275 16.80 -17.26 14.42
CA GLY A 275 17.42 -18.57 14.31
C GLY A 275 16.46 -19.76 14.43
N GLY A 276 15.14 -19.52 14.37
CA GLY A 276 14.11 -20.57 14.42
C GLY A 276 14.03 -21.40 13.13
N LEU A 277 14.60 -20.91 12.03
CA LEU A 277 14.67 -21.57 10.73
C LEU A 277 16.11 -21.55 10.21
N ILE A 278 16.68 -22.72 9.89
CA ILE A 278 18.04 -22.83 9.37
C ILE A 278 18.04 -22.39 7.91
N SER A 279 18.62 -21.22 7.63
CA SER A 279 18.86 -20.73 6.27
C SER A 279 20.35 -20.86 5.91
N GLU A 280 20.66 -21.26 4.68
CA GLU A 280 22.05 -21.35 4.19
C GLU A 280 22.68 -19.95 4.13
N VAL A 281 23.82 -19.81 4.80
CA VAL A 281 24.52 -18.52 4.91
C VAL A 281 25.30 -18.31 3.61
N SER A 282 24.81 -17.41 2.77
CA SER A 282 25.50 -16.97 1.56
C SER A 282 26.77 -16.16 1.91
N SER A 283 27.74 -16.09 0.99
CA SER A 283 28.93 -15.28 1.23
C SER A 283 28.56 -13.78 1.33
N PRO A 284 29.27 -12.98 2.13
CA PRO A 284 29.00 -11.55 2.27
C PRO A 284 28.96 -10.79 0.94
N GLU A 285 29.80 -11.16 -0.03
CA GLU A 285 29.85 -10.58 -1.37
C GLU A 285 28.56 -10.85 -2.15
N VAL A 286 28.02 -12.07 -2.05
CA VAL A 286 26.75 -12.45 -2.69
C VAL A 286 25.60 -11.67 -2.07
N VAL A 287 25.56 -11.53 -0.74
CA VAL A 287 24.51 -10.77 -0.05
C VAL A 287 24.56 -9.28 -0.41
N LEU A 288 25.76 -8.69 -0.52
CA LEU A 288 25.93 -7.31 -0.97
C LEU A 288 25.45 -7.08 -2.40
N GLU A 289 25.75 -8.02 -3.31
CA GLU A 289 25.29 -7.97 -4.71
C GLU A 289 23.76 -8.12 -4.80
N MET A 290 23.18 -9.05 -4.03
CA MET A 290 21.72 -9.21 -3.95
C MET A 290 21.04 -7.94 -3.42
N LEU A 291 21.64 -7.29 -2.41
CA LEU A 291 21.14 -6.05 -1.85
C LEU A 291 21.24 -4.88 -2.83
N ALA A 292 22.34 -4.75 -3.56
CA ALA A 292 22.47 -3.75 -4.61
C ALA A 292 21.39 -3.93 -5.69
N ARG A 293 21.21 -5.15 -6.21
CA ARG A 293 20.18 -5.46 -7.21
C ARG A 293 18.76 -5.28 -6.66
N GLY A 294 18.52 -5.64 -5.40
CA GLY A 294 17.23 -5.44 -4.74
C GLY A 294 16.89 -3.96 -4.61
N LEU A 295 17.86 -3.13 -4.21
CA LEU A 295 17.72 -1.67 -4.16
C LEU A 295 17.46 -1.07 -5.54
N GLU A 296 18.18 -1.51 -6.57
CA GLU A 296 17.94 -1.09 -7.95
C GLU A 296 16.53 -1.44 -8.41
N ARG A 297 16.04 -2.66 -8.11
CA ARG A 297 14.67 -3.08 -8.44
C ARG A 297 13.62 -2.25 -7.71
N MET A 298 13.81 -1.99 -6.41
CA MET A 298 12.87 -1.13 -5.66
C MET A 298 12.89 0.31 -6.18
N GLY A 299 14.07 0.83 -6.54
CA GLY A 299 14.23 2.14 -7.16
C GLY A 299 13.58 2.22 -8.54
N SER A 300 13.74 1.19 -9.38
CA SER A 300 13.13 1.15 -10.71
C SER A 300 11.61 1.03 -10.64
N VAL A 301 11.08 0.23 -9.72
CA VAL A 301 9.65 0.13 -9.42
C VAL A 301 9.09 1.49 -8.98
N ARG A 302 9.82 2.22 -8.13
CA ARG A 302 9.44 3.57 -7.68
C ARG A 302 9.42 4.59 -8.83
N ILE A 303 10.49 4.65 -9.63
CA ILE A 303 10.61 5.56 -10.78
C ILE A 303 9.53 5.24 -11.80
N SER A 304 9.33 3.95 -12.12
CA SER A 304 8.30 3.52 -13.07
C SER A 304 6.90 3.92 -12.60
N GLY A 305 6.61 3.90 -11.30
CA GLY A 305 5.35 4.42 -10.76
C GLY A 305 5.24 5.94 -10.87
N ALA A 306 6.34 6.68 -10.63
CA ALA A 306 6.37 8.13 -10.72
C ALA A 306 6.27 8.66 -12.17
N GLU A 307 6.98 8.04 -13.11
CA GLU A 307 6.91 8.37 -14.54
C GLU A 307 5.55 8.03 -15.13
N ARG A 308 4.93 6.91 -14.69
CA ARG A 308 3.54 6.57 -15.05
C ARG A 308 2.57 7.65 -14.57
N LYS A 309 2.71 8.11 -13.34
CA LYS A 309 1.92 9.23 -12.80
C LYS A 309 2.10 10.52 -13.62
N ALA A 310 3.32 10.85 -14.02
CA ALA A 310 3.60 12.07 -14.80
C ALA A 310 2.92 12.03 -16.17
N ARG A 311 2.96 10.88 -16.87
CA ARG A 311 2.28 10.72 -18.18
C ARG A 311 0.77 10.83 -18.12
N LEU A 312 0.15 10.49 -16.98
CA LEU A 312 -1.30 10.64 -16.78
C LEU A 312 -1.71 12.09 -16.50
N LEU A 313 -0.80 12.89 -15.91
CA LEU A 313 -1.05 14.31 -15.64
C LEU A 313 -0.79 15.20 -16.88
N ASP A 314 0.13 14.80 -17.75
CA ASP A 314 0.45 15.49 -19.02
C ASP A 314 -0.40 14.97 -20.19
N GLY A 315 -1.71 14.78 -20.00
CA GLY A 315 -2.61 14.23 -21.03
C GLY A 315 -2.48 14.89 -22.43
N PRO A 316 -2.85 14.15 -23.51
CA PRO A 316 -2.66 14.57 -24.90
C PRO A 316 -3.36 15.90 -25.28
#